data_AF-A0A8J7K732-F1
#
_entry.id   AF-A0A8J7K732-F1
#
_cell.length_a   1.000
_cell.length_b   1.000
_cell.length_c   1.000
_cell.angle_alpha   90.00
_cell.angle_beta   90.00
_cell.angle_gamma   90.00
#
_symmetry.space_group_name_H-M   'P 1'
#
loop_
_entity.id
_entity.type
_entity.pdbx_description
1 polymer ?
#
loop_
_entity_poly.entity_id
_entity_poly.type
_entity_poly.pdbx_seq_one_letter_code
_entity_poly.pdbx_strand_id
1 'polypeptide(L)'
;MLLTTTSAQGAERIYLKYGPLLFALSVESLATFVHTGEITPELARYTSQLDQNTRQQLRQALQQPYTMNEVAVYRMTEIPVVVDFLQGLGEVINTPSGLNGFYAIRSALVLAAAEPGDWTMMDVIHHFPTDIRIDVERAMQRFPVMP
;
A
#
# COMPACT_ATOMS: atom_id res chain seq x y z
N MET A 1 -16.28 -5.69 -32.84
CA MET A 1 -15.21 -5.55 -31.84
C MET A 1 -15.85 -5.64 -30.47
N LEU A 2 -15.59 -6.73 -29.73
CA LEU A 2 -15.98 -6.83 -28.32
C LEU A 2 -14.87 -6.15 -27.52
N LEU A 3 -15.18 -5.00 -26.92
CA LEU A 3 -14.31 -4.34 -25.95
C LEU A 3 -14.38 -5.19 -24.67
N THR A 4 -13.40 -6.06 -24.45
CA THR A 4 -13.20 -6.64 -23.13
C THR A 4 -12.75 -5.51 -22.22
N THR A 5 -13.63 -5.06 -21.33
CA THR A 5 -13.26 -4.21 -20.21
C THR A 5 -12.34 -5.02 -19.33
N THR A 6 -11.02 -4.92 -19.56
CA THR A 6 -10.06 -5.29 -18.53
C THR A 6 -10.37 -4.33 -17.38
N SER A 7 -11.12 -4.80 -16.38
CA SER A 7 -11.16 -4.12 -15.09
C SER A 7 -9.72 -3.82 -14.75
N ALA A 8 -9.35 -2.56 -14.51
CA ALA A 8 -8.03 -2.25 -14.02
C ALA A 8 -7.86 -3.07 -12.73
N GLN A 9 -7.15 -4.19 -12.81
CA GLN A 9 -6.99 -5.07 -11.67
C GLN A 9 -6.10 -4.31 -10.70
N GLY A 10 -6.71 -3.85 -9.60
CA GLY A 10 -5.99 -3.35 -8.44
C GLY A 10 -5.00 -4.39 -7.92
N ALA A 11 -4.17 -4.02 -6.95
CA ALA A 11 -3.20 -4.96 -6.39
C ALA A 11 -3.91 -6.21 -5.83
N GLU A 12 -3.47 -7.39 -6.28
CA GLU A 12 -3.94 -8.67 -5.73
C GLU A 12 -2.93 -9.20 -4.71
N ARG A 13 -1.64 -8.89 -4.91
CA ARG A 13 -0.54 -9.35 -4.06
C ARG A 13 0.39 -8.22 -3.63
N ILE A 14 0.93 -8.37 -2.43
CA ILE A 14 2.00 -7.57 -1.84
C ILE A 14 3.22 -8.47 -1.67
N TYR A 15 4.33 -8.11 -2.30
CA TYR A 15 5.61 -8.79 -2.21
C TYR A 15 6.56 -8.03 -1.30
N LEU A 16 6.88 -8.59 -0.12
CA LEU A 16 7.88 -8.04 0.78
C LEU A 16 9.24 -8.67 0.43
N LYS A 17 10.18 -7.87 -0.07
CA LYS A 17 11.56 -8.31 -0.31
C LYS A 17 12.45 -7.88 0.84
N TYR A 18 13.19 -8.84 1.40
CA TYR A 18 14.23 -8.59 2.40
C TYR A 18 15.49 -9.39 2.02
N GLY A 19 16.50 -8.69 1.48
CA GLY A 19 17.67 -9.33 0.89
C GLY A 19 17.29 -10.31 -0.22
N PRO A 20 17.68 -11.60 -0.14
CA PRO A 20 17.30 -12.64 -1.10
C PRO A 20 15.90 -13.22 -0.87
N LEU A 21 15.25 -12.90 0.26
CA LEU A 21 13.94 -13.44 0.61
C LEU A 21 12.83 -12.62 -0.05
N LEU A 22 11.81 -13.32 -0.53
CA LEU A 22 10.60 -12.73 -1.07
C LEU A 22 9.38 -13.39 -0.43
N PHE A 23 8.61 -12.61 0.33
CA PHE A 23 7.36 -13.04 0.92
C PHE A 23 6.21 -12.47 0.11
N ALA A 24 5.18 -13.27 -0.14
CA ALA A 24 4.02 -12.83 -0.88
C ALA A 24 2.79 -12.94 0.02
N LEU A 25 2.04 -11.85 0.15
CA LEU A 25 0.82 -11.74 0.93
C LEU A 25 -0.31 -11.29 0.00
N SER A 26 -1.46 -11.94 0.00
CA SER A 26 -2.62 -11.43 -0.72
C SER A 26 -3.17 -10.14 -0.09
N VAL A 27 -3.63 -9.22 -0.93
CA VAL A 27 -4.33 -8.01 -0.49
C VAL A 27 -5.61 -8.37 0.27
N GLU A 28 -6.30 -9.44 -0.13
CA GLU A 28 -7.49 -9.97 0.56
C GLU A 28 -7.20 -10.42 1.99
N SER A 29 -6.08 -11.13 2.21
CA SER A 29 -5.65 -11.56 3.55
C SER A 29 -5.33 -10.36 4.45
N LEU A 30 -4.69 -9.33 3.90
CA LEU A 30 -4.46 -8.07 4.61
C LEU A 30 -5.78 -7.35 4.90
N ALA A 31 -6.67 -7.25 3.93
CA ALA A 31 -7.99 -6.63 4.09
C ALA A 31 -8.81 -7.32 5.19
N THR A 32 -8.80 -8.65 5.21
CA THR A 32 -9.48 -9.46 6.24
C THR A 32 -8.97 -9.11 7.63
N PHE A 33 -7.65 -9.04 7.80
CA PHE A 33 -7.03 -8.62 9.06
C PHE A 33 -7.38 -7.19 9.44
N VAL A 34 -7.34 -6.29 8.46
CA VAL A 34 -7.69 -4.88 8.64
C VAL A 34 -9.14 -4.76 9.15
N HIS A 35 -10.12 -5.30 8.42
CA HIS A 35 -11.54 -5.14 8.74
C HIS A 35 -12.02 -5.92 9.96
N THR A 36 -11.56 -7.16 10.13
CA THR A 36 -12.12 -8.08 11.14
C THR A 36 -11.19 -8.28 12.34
N GLY A 37 -9.89 -8.04 12.17
CA GLY A 37 -8.85 -8.46 13.12
C GLY A 37 -8.44 -9.93 13.01
N GLU A 38 -9.07 -10.72 12.14
CA GLU A 38 -8.70 -12.10 11.93
C GLU A 38 -7.32 -12.22 11.26
N ILE A 39 -6.45 -13.04 11.84
CA ILE A 39 -5.16 -13.37 11.23
C ILE A 39 -5.37 -14.65 10.42
N THR A 40 -5.45 -14.50 9.11
CA THR A 40 -5.61 -15.65 8.19
C THR A 40 -4.40 -16.59 8.27
N PRO A 41 -4.53 -17.85 7.83
CA PRO A 41 -3.39 -18.77 7.76
C PRO A 41 -2.23 -18.28 6.89
N GLU A 42 -2.51 -17.46 5.87
CA GLU A 42 -1.46 -16.83 5.05
C GLU A 42 -0.72 -15.75 5.85
N LEU A 43 -1.47 -14.83 6.48
CA LEU A 43 -0.88 -13.73 7.26
C LEU A 43 -0.10 -14.26 8.47
N ALA A 44 -0.60 -15.30 9.14
CA ALA A 44 0.03 -15.93 10.30
C ALA A 44 1.46 -16.39 10.03
N ARG A 45 1.79 -16.79 8.79
CA ARG A 45 3.15 -17.20 8.41
C ARG A 45 4.17 -16.07 8.55
N TYR A 46 3.71 -14.83 8.42
CA TYR A 46 4.56 -13.64 8.39
C TYR A 46 4.43 -12.80 9.67
N THR A 47 3.29 -12.86 10.36
CA THR A 47 3.02 -12.02 11.55
C THR A 47 3.23 -12.73 12.88
N SER A 48 3.63 -14.00 12.88
CA SER A 48 3.82 -14.79 14.10
C SER A 48 4.81 -14.16 15.09
N GLN A 49 5.77 -13.38 14.59
CA GLN A 49 6.79 -12.68 15.38
C GLN A 49 6.41 -11.22 15.73
N LEU A 50 5.37 -10.66 15.11
CA LEU A 50 4.93 -9.30 15.45
C LEU A 50 4.20 -9.32 16.79
N ASP A 51 4.54 -8.42 17.69
CA ASP A 51 3.79 -8.28 18.94
C ASP A 51 2.37 -7.74 18.69
N GLN A 52 1.50 -7.86 19.71
CA GLN A 52 0.11 -7.43 19.58
C GLN A 52 -0.01 -5.93 19.31
N ASN A 53 0.89 -5.11 19.87
CA ASN A 53 0.87 -3.66 19.71
C ASN A 53 1.13 -3.27 18.25
N THR A 54 2.19 -3.80 17.66
CA THR A 54 2.57 -3.59 16.25
C THR A 54 1.45 -3.99 15.30
N ARG A 55 0.80 -5.14 15.56
CA ARG A 55 -0.37 -5.57 14.78
C ARG A 55 -1.52 -4.57 14.87
N GLN A 56 -1.82 -4.07 16.07
CA GLN A 56 -2.88 -3.08 16.26
C GLN A 56 -2.56 -1.74 15.60
N GLN A 57 -1.32 -1.27 15.70
CA GLN A 57 -0.87 -0.04 15.04
C GLN A 57 -0.98 -0.15 13.51
N LEU A 58 -0.54 -1.27 12.94
CA LEU A 58 -0.69 -1.54 11.51
C LEU A 58 -2.15 -1.49 11.08
N ARG A 59 -3.02 -2.18 11.82
CA ARG A 59 -4.45 -2.20 11.54
C ARG A 59 -5.05 -0.80 11.62
N GLN A 60 -4.76 -0.03 12.67
CA GLN A 60 -5.24 1.34 12.83
C GLN A 60 -4.75 2.25 11.70
N ALA A 61 -3.47 2.16 11.32
CA ALA A 61 -2.91 2.96 10.23
C ALA A 61 -3.60 2.66 8.88
N LEU A 62 -3.93 1.39 8.62
CA LEU A 62 -4.61 0.98 7.40
C LEU A 62 -6.10 1.30 7.38
N GLN A 63 -6.76 1.39 8.55
CA GLN A 63 -8.18 1.73 8.69
C GLN A 63 -8.47 3.22 8.90
N GLN A 64 -7.44 4.04 9.10
CA GLN A 64 -7.63 5.45 9.42
C GLN A 64 -8.38 6.16 8.28
N PRO A 65 -9.54 6.79 8.54
CA PRO A 65 -10.30 7.49 7.51
C PRO A 65 -9.67 8.85 7.18
N TYR A 66 -9.73 9.19 5.89
CA TYR A 66 -9.33 10.46 5.32
C TYR A 66 -10.52 11.07 4.57
N THR A 67 -10.77 12.36 4.78
CA THR A 67 -11.93 13.08 4.23
C THR A 67 -11.55 13.98 3.04
N MET A 68 -10.33 13.87 2.51
CA MET A 68 -9.83 14.74 1.45
C MET A 68 -10.33 14.25 0.09
N ASN A 69 -10.97 15.13 -0.69
CA ASN A 69 -11.46 14.75 -2.03
C ASN A 69 -10.32 14.59 -3.06
N GLU A 70 -10.64 13.92 -4.17
CA GLU A 70 -9.74 13.67 -5.31
C GLU A 70 -8.97 14.92 -5.76
N VAL A 71 -9.64 16.07 -5.91
CA VAL A 71 -9.00 17.32 -6.38
C VAL A 71 -7.97 17.82 -5.37
N ALA A 72 -8.28 17.75 -4.08
CA ALA A 72 -7.37 18.14 -3.02
C ALA A 72 -6.15 17.21 -2.96
N VAL A 73 -6.37 15.90 -3.04
CA VAL A 73 -5.29 14.90 -3.07
C VAL A 73 -4.42 15.08 -4.32
N TYR A 74 -5.02 15.23 -5.50
CA TYR A 74 -4.28 15.50 -6.74
C TYR A 74 -3.36 16.72 -6.59
N ARG A 75 -3.87 17.85 -6.10
CA ARG A 75 -3.07 19.07 -5.87
C ARG A 75 -1.98 18.86 -4.81
N MET A 76 -2.29 18.14 -3.73
CA MET A 76 -1.31 17.82 -2.68
C MET A 76 -0.13 17.03 -3.27
N THR A 77 -0.40 16.05 -4.14
CA THR A 77 0.65 15.24 -4.79
C THR A 77 1.50 15.99 -5.82
N GLU A 78 1.16 17.25 -6.14
CA GLU A 78 1.94 18.14 -7.00
C GLU A 78 2.84 19.11 -6.20
N ILE A 79 2.66 19.21 -4.88
CA ILE A 79 3.51 20.07 -4.03
C ILE A 79 4.94 19.50 -4.04
N PRO A 80 6.00 20.29 -4.33
CA PRO A 80 7.36 19.77 -4.50
C PRO A 80 7.85 18.88 -3.34
N VAL A 81 7.64 19.30 -2.09
CA VAL A 81 8.03 18.48 -0.92
C VAL A 81 7.29 17.14 -0.84
N VAL A 82 6.04 17.10 -1.29
CA VAL A 82 5.24 15.87 -1.35
C VAL A 82 5.69 15.00 -2.53
N VAL A 83 6.01 15.61 -3.68
CA VAL A 83 6.59 14.91 -4.84
C VAL A 83 7.88 14.21 -4.42
N ASP A 84 8.81 14.92 -3.79
CA ASP A 84 10.08 14.36 -3.33
C ASP A 84 9.86 13.23 -2.30
N PHE A 85 8.90 13.41 -1.39
CA PHE A 85 8.52 12.36 -0.44
C PHE A 85 7.97 11.12 -1.14
N LEU A 86 7.04 11.27 -2.08
CA LEU A 86 6.45 10.16 -2.82
C LEU A 86 7.46 9.47 -3.74
N GLN A 87 8.42 10.21 -4.29
CA GLN A 87 9.52 9.62 -5.06
C GLN A 87 10.40 8.73 -4.18
N GLY A 88 10.77 9.21 -2.99
CA GLY A 88 11.51 8.42 -2.00
C GLY A 88 10.71 7.21 -1.50
N LEU A 89 9.40 7.38 -1.26
CA LEU A 89 8.52 6.26 -0.94
C LEU A 89 8.44 5.26 -2.10
N GLY A 90 8.43 5.75 -3.34
CA GLY A 90 8.44 4.93 -4.55
C GLY A 90 9.73 4.15 -4.77
N GLU A 91 10.83 4.50 -4.10
CA GLU A 91 12.05 3.68 -4.09
C GLU A 91 11.88 2.46 -3.19
N VAL A 92 11.05 2.56 -2.16
CA VAL A 92 10.70 1.49 -1.20
C VAL A 92 9.53 0.65 -1.72
N ILE A 93 8.46 1.31 -2.15
CA ILE A 93 7.26 0.70 -2.71
C ILE A 93 7.37 0.80 -4.23
N ASN A 94 7.69 -0.31 -4.88
CA ASN A 94 7.92 -0.42 -6.31
C ASN A 94 6.81 -1.26 -6.97
N THR A 95 6.82 -1.26 -8.30
CA THR A 95 6.12 -2.30 -9.08
C THR A 95 6.89 -3.63 -9.00
N PRO A 96 6.29 -4.78 -9.37
CA PRO A 96 6.96 -6.08 -9.33
C PRO A 96 8.18 -6.15 -10.25
N SER A 97 8.20 -5.36 -11.34
CA SER A 97 9.35 -5.22 -12.25
C SER A 97 10.48 -4.36 -11.68
N GLY A 98 10.31 -3.79 -10.49
CA GLY A 98 11.30 -2.97 -9.80
C GLY A 98 11.30 -1.50 -10.20
N LEU A 99 10.32 -1.04 -10.98
CA LEU A 99 10.17 0.39 -11.29
C LEU A 99 9.74 1.15 -10.04
N ASN A 100 10.30 2.35 -9.86
CA ASN A 100 9.92 3.25 -8.78
C ASN A 100 8.40 3.46 -8.78
N GLY A 101 7.76 3.27 -7.62
CA GLY A 101 6.31 3.28 -7.50
C GLY A 101 5.69 4.66 -7.41
N PHE A 102 6.43 5.77 -7.57
CA PHE A 102 5.93 7.14 -7.46
C PHE A 102 4.59 7.34 -8.19
N TYR A 103 4.53 7.00 -9.48
CA TYR A 103 3.30 7.16 -10.28
C TYR A 103 2.20 6.21 -9.82
N ALA A 104 2.54 5.00 -9.40
CA ALA A 104 1.59 4.01 -8.91
C ALA A 104 0.96 4.46 -7.58
N ILE A 105 1.77 4.85 -6.60
CA ILE A 105 1.33 5.43 -5.32
C ILE A 105 0.46 6.65 -5.56
N ARG A 106 0.92 7.58 -6.41
CA ARG A 106 0.19 8.81 -6.71
C ARG A 106 -1.18 8.51 -7.32
N SER A 107 -1.24 7.62 -8.31
CA SER A 107 -2.50 7.23 -8.94
C SER A 107 -3.45 6.57 -7.94
N ALA A 108 -2.93 5.69 -7.08
CA ALA A 108 -3.70 4.98 -6.08
C ALA A 108 -4.31 5.91 -5.04
N LEU A 109 -3.56 6.92 -4.59
CA LEU A 109 -4.03 7.97 -3.69
C LEU A 109 -5.18 8.77 -4.31
N VAL A 110 -5.02 9.20 -5.56
CA VAL A 110 -6.04 9.99 -6.26
C VAL A 110 -7.31 9.16 -6.48
N LEU A 111 -7.17 7.89 -6.90
CA LEU A 111 -8.30 6.99 -7.14
C LEU A 111 -9.04 6.64 -5.85
N ALA A 112 -8.34 6.35 -4.74
CA ALA A 112 -8.99 6.12 -3.45
C ALA A 112 -9.78 7.35 -2.99
N ALA A 113 -9.24 8.55 -3.19
CA ALA A 113 -9.92 9.80 -2.86
C ALA A 113 -11.06 10.19 -3.81
N ALA A 114 -11.20 9.49 -4.94
CA ALA A 114 -12.32 9.63 -5.87
C ALA A 114 -13.51 8.73 -5.50
N GLU A 115 -13.33 7.78 -4.58
CA GLU A 115 -14.43 6.97 -4.08
C GLU A 115 -15.43 7.80 -3.27
N PRO A 116 -16.72 7.43 -3.27
CA PRO A 116 -17.71 8.11 -2.45
C PRO A 116 -17.45 7.92 -0.95
N GLY A 117 -17.32 9.03 -0.22
CA GLY A 117 -17.20 9.03 1.25
C GLY A 117 -15.78 9.25 1.75
N ASP A 118 -15.50 8.74 2.95
CA ASP A 118 -14.15 8.73 3.50
C ASP A 118 -13.38 7.54 2.94
N TRP A 119 -12.07 7.69 2.76
CA TRP A 119 -11.19 6.64 2.24
C TRP A 119 -10.05 6.33 3.20
N THR A 120 -9.41 5.18 3.04
CA THR A 120 -8.38 4.65 3.93
C THR A 120 -7.13 4.26 3.16
N MET A 121 -6.05 3.95 3.88
CA MET A 121 -4.85 3.41 3.23
C MET A 121 -5.08 1.99 2.66
N MET A 122 -6.06 1.26 3.19
CA MET A 122 -6.49 -0.01 2.59
C MET A 122 -7.12 0.19 1.21
N ASP A 123 -7.86 1.29 1.00
CA ASP A 123 -8.43 1.65 -0.30
C ASP A 123 -7.34 2.07 -1.28
N VAL A 124 -6.31 2.77 -0.80
CA VAL A 124 -5.09 3.08 -1.60
C VAL A 124 -4.39 1.80 -2.05
N ILE A 125 -4.26 0.80 -1.17
CA ILE A 125 -3.67 -0.50 -1.54
C ILE A 125 -4.52 -1.18 -2.62
N HIS A 126 -5.85 -1.18 -2.49
CA HIS A 126 -6.75 -1.73 -3.49
C HIS A 126 -6.63 -1.03 -4.84
N HIS A 127 -6.48 0.30 -4.86
CA HIS A 127 -6.36 1.09 -6.09
C HIS A 127 -4.94 1.12 -6.67
N PHE A 128 -3.98 0.42 -6.07
CA PHE A 128 -2.64 0.34 -6.63
C PHE A 128 -2.69 -0.39 -7.98
N PRO A 129 -2.14 0.19 -9.07
CA PRO A 129 -2.44 -0.23 -10.45
C PRO A 129 -1.84 -1.58 -10.86
N THR A 130 -1.07 -2.21 -9.98
CA THR A 130 -0.39 -3.49 -10.17
C THR A 130 -0.22 -4.16 -8.80
N ASP A 131 0.25 -5.41 -8.77
CA ASP A 131 0.80 -5.94 -7.52
C ASP A 131 1.86 -5.00 -6.92
N ILE A 132 1.95 -4.99 -5.59
CA ILE A 132 2.85 -4.11 -4.85
C ILE A 132 4.11 -4.87 -4.50
N ARG A 133 5.27 -4.24 -4.63
CA ARG A 133 6.54 -4.77 -4.13
C ARG A 133 7.12 -3.78 -3.13
N ILE A 134 7.45 -4.24 -1.92
CA ILE A 134 8.05 -3.43 -0.86
C ILE A 134 9.46 -3.94 -0.60
N ASP A 135 10.45 -3.07 -0.76
CA ASP A 135 11.83 -3.33 -0.39
C ASP A 135 12.06 -2.94 1.08
N VAL A 136 12.06 -3.95 1.96
CA VAL A 136 12.08 -3.76 3.42
C VAL A 136 13.44 -3.23 3.89
N GLU A 137 14.54 -3.69 3.30
CA GLU A 137 15.88 -3.19 3.64
C GLU A 137 15.99 -1.69 3.30
N ARG A 138 15.49 -1.30 2.13
CA ARG A 138 15.46 0.11 1.75
C ARG A 138 14.52 0.92 2.64
N ALA A 139 13.37 0.37 3.04
CA ALA A 139 12.48 1.02 4.00
C ALA A 139 13.22 1.36 5.31
N MET A 140 13.97 0.40 5.87
CA MET A 140 14.72 0.59 7.11
C MET A 140 15.86 1.61 6.98
N GLN A 141 16.51 1.68 5.82
CA GLN A 141 17.57 2.66 5.56
C GLN A 141 17.00 4.09 5.42
N ARG A 142 15.85 4.22 4.76
CA ARG A 142 15.27 5.52 4.39
C ARG A 142 14.37 6.11 5.47
N PHE A 143 13.65 5.24 6.18
CA PHE A 143 12.71 5.54 7.25
C PHE A 143 13.10 4.70 8.47
N PRO A 144 14.24 5.01 9.13
CA PRO A 144 14.66 4.27 10.29
C PRO A 144 13.55 4.33 11.33
N VAL A 145 13.07 3.16 11.75
CA VAL A 145 12.12 3.03 12.86
C VAL A 145 12.83 3.65 14.06
N MET A 146 12.31 4.77 14.57
CA MET A 146 12.88 5.34 15.80
C MET A 146 12.73 4.30 16.92
N PRO A 147 13.80 4.03 17.69
CA PRO A 147 13.77 3.07 18.79
C PRO A 147 12.79 3.46 19.88
#